data_AF-A0A954FYC5-F1
#
_entry.id   AF-A0A954FYC5-F1
#
_cell.length_a   1.000
_cell.length_b   1.000
_cell.length_c   1.000
_cell.angle_alpha   90.00
_cell.angle_beta   90.00
_cell.angle_gamma   90.00
#
_symmetry.space_group_name_H-M   'P 1'
#
loop_
_entity.id
_entity.type
_entity.pdbx_description
1 polymer ?
#
loop_
_entity_poly.entity_id
_entity_poly.type
_entity_poly.pdbx_seq_one_letter_code
_entity_poly.pdbx_strand_id
1 'polypeptide(L)'
;FLAYILSAGLAEVQMGYGAVEKAMEDAAMQQSARLNRKIEYLSVIGTLSPMLGLLGTVWGMILAFSEFTAKANPDVAELAPGISKALITTLFGLSVTVPALASFAFFRNRIDELVAQSSLLAEHVFADFKHSMALPGKQAAKPVRKRPEDELAQRIASQQAVRPTPPPGGPET
;
A
#
# COMPACT_ATOMS: atom_id res chain seq x y z
N PHE A 1 -13.58 -3.56 -4.87
CA PHE A 1 -12.18 -3.39 -4.43
C PHE A 1 -11.64 -4.73 -3.94
N LEU A 2 -12.13 -5.26 -2.82
CA LEU A 2 -11.73 -6.56 -2.25
C LEU A 2 -11.76 -7.74 -3.25
N ALA A 3 -12.84 -7.90 -4.03
CA ALA A 3 -12.94 -9.00 -5.01
C ALA A 3 -11.83 -8.98 -6.07
N TYR A 4 -11.38 -7.78 -6.49
CA TYR A 4 -10.29 -7.64 -7.46
C TYR A 4 -8.95 -8.07 -6.85
N ILE A 5 -8.67 -7.66 -5.61
CA ILE A 5 -7.48 -8.06 -4.85
C ILE A 5 -7.45 -9.57 -4.63
N LEU A 6 -8.57 -10.14 -4.17
CA LEU A 6 -8.70 -11.60 -3.99
C LEU A 6 -8.49 -12.35 -5.31
N SER A 7 -9.07 -11.88 -6.42
CA SER A 7 -8.90 -12.54 -7.73
C SER A 7 -7.45 -12.51 -8.22
N ALA A 8 -6.72 -11.42 -7.96
CA ALA A 8 -5.30 -11.31 -8.30
C ALA A 8 -4.45 -12.26 -7.46
N GLY A 9 -4.72 -12.35 -6.14
CA GLY A 9 -4.07 -13.32 -5.28
C GLY A 9 -4.38 -14.77 -5.66
N LEU A 10 -5.62 -15.07 -6.07
CA LEU A 10 -6.04 -16.42 -6.45
C LEU A 10 -5.38 -16.88 -7.76
N ALA A 11 -5.12 -15.96 -8.69
CA ALA A 11 -4.44 -16.26 -9.96
C ALA A 11 -3.00 -16.74 -9.74
N GLU A 12 -2.32 -16.20 -8.72
CA GLU A 12 -0.92 -16.49 -8.40
C GLU A 12 -0.75 -17.57 -7.31
N VAL A 13 -1.85 -18.22 -6.89
CA VAL A 13 -1.84 -19.22 -5.80
C VAL A 13 -0.88 -20.39 -6.06
N GLN A 14 -0.64 -20.72 -7.34
CA GLN A 14 0.26 -21.81 -7.74
C GLN A 14 1.75 -21.46 -7.61
N MET A 15 2.10 -20.17 -7.58
CA MET A 15 3.50 -19.70 -7.48
C MET A 15 3.98 -19.55 -6.02
N GLY A 16 3.12 -19.89 -5.05
CA GLY A 16 3.42 -19.86 -3.63
C GLY A 16 3.03 -18.56 -2.93
N TYR A 17 3.10 -18.56 -1.60
CA TYR A 17 2.57 -17.48 -0.74
C TYR A 17 3.15 -16.09 -1.07
N GLY A 18 4.46 -16.00 -1.34
CA GLY A 18 5.09 -14.71 -1.64
C GLY A 18 4.63 -14.10 -2.97
N ALA A 19 4.24 -14.92 -3.95
CA ALA A 19 3.68 -14.43 -5.21
C ALA A 19 2.25 -13.92 -5.03
N VAL A 20 1.44 -14.61 -4.20
CA VAL A 20 0.09 -14.20 -3.82
C VAL A 20 0.09 -12.86 -3.09
N GLU A 21 0.94 -12.72 -2.07
CA GLU A 21 1.08 -11.49 -1.28
C GLU A 21 1.43 -10.31 -2.18
N LYS A 22 2.45 -10.47 -3.02
CA LYS A 22 2.85 -9.45 -3.99
C LYS A 22 1.75 -9.09 -4.98
N ALA A 23 1.05 -10.07 -5.54
CA ALA A 23 -0.04 -9.83 -6.49
C ALA A 23 -1.21 -9.07 -5.85
N MET A 24 -1.51 -9.36 -4.58
CA MET A 24 -2.52 -8.63 -3.81
C MET A 24 -2.10 -7.19 -3.52
N GLU A 25 -0.85 -6.97 -3.13
CA GLU A 25 -0.29 -5.63 -2.91
C GLU A 25 -0.32 -4.78 -4.19
N ASP A 26 0.13 -5.35 -5.32
CA ASP A 26 0.13 -4.68 -6.62
C ASP A 26 -1.30 -4.32 -7.06
N ALA A 27 -2.26 -5.25 -6.89
CA ALA A 27 -3.65 -5.01 -7.20
C ALA A 27 -4.29 -3.92 -6.30
N ALA A 28 -3.94 -3.92 -5.01
CA ALA A 28 -4.40 -2.91 -4.06
C ALA A 28 -3.84 -1.52 -4.40
N MET A 29 -2.55 -1.42 -4.70
CA MET A 29 -1.91 -0.19 -5.16
C MET A 29 -2.53 0.34 -6.45
N GLN A 30 -2.75 -0.53 -7.45
CA GLN A 30 -3.33 -0.13 -8.73
C GLN A 30 -4.73 0.46 -8.56
N GLN A 31 -5.58 -0.19 -7.76
CA GLN A 31 -6.93 0.32 -7.49
C GLN A 31 -6.91 1.59 -6.65
N SER A 32 -6.07 1.64 -5.59
CA SER A 32 -5.89 2.85 -4.77
C SER A 32 -5.47 4.03 -5.63
N ALA A 33 -4.46 3.87 -6.50
CA ALA A 33 -4.00 4.89 -7.42
C ALA A 33 -5.12 5.38 -8.35
N ARG A 34 -5.95 4.47 -8.86
CA ARG A 34 -7.08 4.81 -9.72
C ARG A 34 -8.13 5.66 -9.00
N LEU A 35 -8.42 5.36 -7.73
CA LEU A 35 -9.35 6.15 -6.92
C LEU A 35 -8.74 7.50 -6.53
N ASN A 36 -7.49 7.52 -6.10
CA ASN A 36 -6.75 8.74 -5.77
C ASN A 36 -6.68 9.71 -6.96
N ARG A 37 -6.41 9.21 -8.17
CA ARG A 37 -6.36 10.05 -9.38
C ARG A 37 -7.69 10.76 -9.69
N LYS A 38 -8.83 10.21 -9.28
CA LYS A 38 -10.15 10.86 -9.45
C LYS A 38 -10.37 11.99 -8.46
N ILE A 39 -9.89 11.84 -7.22
CA ILE A 39 -10.03 12.88 -6.19
C ILE A 39 -8.95 13.96 -6.31
N GLU A 40 -7.81 13.66 -6.95
CA GLU A 40 -6.72 14.61 -7.22
C GLU A 40 -7.23 15.90 -7.87
N TYR A 41 -8.23 15.83 -8.74
CA TYR A 41 -8.85 17.00 -9.35
C TYR A 41 -9.42 17.99 -8.32
N LEU A 42 -9.98 17.52 -7.21
CA LEU A 42 -10.49 18.40 -6.14
C LEU A 42 -9.34 19.12 -5.43
N SER A 43 -8.21 18.44 -5.22
CA SER A 43 -7.00 19.04 -4.67
C SER A 43 -6.47 20.14 -5.59
N VAL A 44 -6.40 19.88 -6.90
CA VAL A 44 -5.98 20.87 -7.89
C VAL A 44 -6.93 22.08 -7.90
N ILE A 45 -8.24 21.85 -7.92
CA ILE A 45 -9.21 22.95 -7.88
C ILE A 45 -9.06 23.77 -6.61
N GLY A 46 -8.93 23.12 -5.46
CA GLY A 46 -8.84 23.81 -4.18
C GLY A 46 -7.51 24.54 -3.97
N THR A 47 -6.43 24.13 -4.64
CA THR A 47 -5.16 24.87 -4.63
C THR A 47 -5.13 26.03 -5.63
N LEU A 48 -5.77 25.88 -6.79
CA LEU A 48 -5.82 26.92 -7.82
C LEU A 48 -6.88 28.00 -7.54
N SER A 49 -7.98 27.65 -6.89
CA SER A 49 -9.11 28.57 -6.66
C SER A 49 -8.75 29.85 -5.89
N PRO A 50 -7.93 29.84 -4.82
CA PRO A 50 -7.48 31.07 -4.16
C PRO A 50 -6.59 31.92 -5.07
N MET A 51 -5.74 31.28 -5.87
CA MET A 51 -4.85 31.96 -6.80
C MET A 51 -5.66 32.69 -7.89
N LEU A 52 -6.76 32.07 -8.35
CA LEU A 52 -7.70 32.72 -9.27
C LEU A 52 -8.45 33.90 -8.62
N GLY A 53 -8.83 33.78 -7.34
CA GLY A 53 -9.43 34.89 -6.58
C GLY A 53 -8.46 36.08 -6.46
N LEU A 54 -7.20 35.80 -6.14
CA LEU A 54 -6.14 36.82 -6.09
C LEU A 54 -5.86 37.43 -7.47
N LEU A 55 -5.82 36.63 -8.54
CA LEU A 55 -5.70 37.13 -9.91
C LEU A 55 -6.84 38.12 -10.22
N GLY A 56 -8.07 37.80 -9.82
CA GLY A 56 -9.23 38.66 -10.00
C GLY A 56 -9.11 39.99 -9.27
N THR A 57 -8.42 40.06 -8.13
CA THR A 57 -8.21 41.34 -7.43
C THR A 57 -7.24 42.23 -8.17
N VAL A 58 -6.14 41.66 -8.64
CA VAL A 58 -5.14 42.37 -9.44
C VAL A 58 -5.78 42.91 -10.71
N TRP A 59 -6.57 42.08 -11.40
CA TRP A 59 -7.31 42.50 -12.60
C TRP A 59 -8.30 43.64 -12.30
N GLY A 60 -9.09 43.53 -11.23
CA GLY A 60 -10.05 44.56 -10.83
C GLY A 60 -9.39 45.90 -10.51
N MET A 61 -8.24 45.86 -9.82
CA MET A 61 -7.46 47.07 -9.51
C MET A 61 -6.84 47.70 -10.76
N ILE A 62 -6.34 46.90 -11.71
CA ILE A 62 -5.81 47.42 -12.99
C ILE A 62 -6.89 48.19 -13.75
N LEU A 63 -8.10 47.63 -13.85
CA LEU A 63 -9.23 48.30 -14.50
C LEU A 63 -9.61 49.60 -13.78
N ALA A 64 -9.71 49.57 -12.45
CA ALA A 64 -10.04 50.74 -11.64
C ALA A 64 -9.04 51.88 -11.85
N PHE A 65 -7.75 51.59 -11.86
CA PHE A 65 -6.71 52.59 -12.12
C PHE A 65 -6.66 53.08 -13.58
N SER A 66 -6.99 52.21 -14.54
CA SER A 66 -7.09 52.60 -15.94
C SER A 66 -8.22 53.61 -16.18
N GLU A 67 -9.38 53.42 -15.55
CA GLU A 67 -10.50 54.36 -15.62
C GLU A 67 -10.20 55.66 -14.88
N PHE A 68 -9.52 55.57 -13.73
CA PHE A 68 -9.11 56.73 -12.93
C PHE A 68 -8.15 57.65 -13.69
N THR A 69 -7.16 57.09 -14.39
CA THR A 69 -6.16 57.88 -15.15
C THR A 69 -6.70 58.45 -16.45
N ALA A 70 -7.76 57.88 -17.02
CA ALA A 70 -8.39 58.37 -18.24
C ALA A 70 -9.25 59.64 -18.04
N LYS A 71 -9.59 59.99 -16.80
CA LYS A 71 -10.43 61.15 -16.46
C LYS A 71 -9.59 62.41 -16.23
N ALA A 72 -10.13 63.56 -16.65
CA ALA A 72 -9.46 64.85 -16.52
C ALA A 72 -9.44 65.42 -15.08
N ASN A 73 -10.45 65.09 -14.26
CA ASN A 73 -10.52 65.44 -12.84
C ASN A 73 -11.09 64.23 -12.05
N PRO A 74 -10.27 63.21 -11.77
CA PRO A 74 -10.73 62.01 -11.09
C PRO A 74 -10.89 62.24 -9.59
N ASP A 75 -11.99 61.73 -9.01
CA ASP A 75 -12.21 61.68 -7.57
C ASP A 75 -11.78 60.30 -7.02
N VAL A 76 -11.11 60.28 -5.87
CA VAL A 76 -10.68 59.05 -5.19
C VAL A 76 -11.87 58.15 -4.86
N ALA A 77 -13.06 58.72 -4.62
CA ALA A 77 -14.28 57.95 -4.40
C ALA A 77 -14.64 57.03 -5.59
N GLU A 78 -14.19 57.36 -6.80
CA GLU A 78 -14.45 56.57 -8.02
C GLU A 78 -13.65 55.27 -8.08
N LEU A 79 -12.60 55.11 -7.26
CA LEU A 79 -11.87 53.83 -7.13
C LEU A 79 -12.63 52.81 -6.27
N ALA A 80 -13.55 53.26 -5.42
CA ALA A 80 -14.24 52.41 -4.45
C ALA A 80 -15.01 51.22 -5.10
N PRO A 81 -15.73 51.39 -6.23
CA PRO A 81 -16.37 50.27 -6.91
C PRO A 81 -15.38 49.22 -7.43
N GLY A 82 -14.21 49.63 -7.91
CA GLY A 82 -13.16 48.72 -8.39
C GLY A 82 -12.54 47.90 -7.26
N ILE A 83 -12.25 48.54 -6.13
CA ILE A 83 -11.75 47.87 -4.92
C ILE A 83 -12.79 46.90 -4.37
N SER A 84 -14.07 47.31 -4.31
CA SER A 84 -15.16 46.45 -3.85
C SER A 84 -15.29 45.19 -4.72
N LYS A 85 -15.26 45.33 -6.05
CA LYS A 85 -15.27 44.20 -6.99
C LYS A 85 -14.08 43.27 -6.79
N ALA A 86 -12.88 43.82 -6.56
CA ALA A 86 -11.68 43.04 -6.26
C ALA A 86 -11.79 42.23 -4.96
N LEU A 87 -12.39 42.79 -3.90
CA LEU A 87 -12.60 42.05 -2.65
C LEU A 87 -13.61 40.91 -2.81
N ILE A 88 -14.68 41.15 -3.59
CA ILE A 88 -15.71 40.13 -3.86
C ILE A 88 -15.13 38.94 -4.64
N THR A 89 -14.24 39.15 -5.61
CA THR A 89 -13.60 38.05 -6.34
C THR A 89 -12.70 37.19 -5.44
N THR A 90 -12.01 37.79 -4.46
CA THR A 90 -11.29 37.00 -3.43
C THR A 90 -12.24 36.16 -2.60
N LEU A 91 -13.34 36.75 -2.14
CA LEU A 91 -14.35 36.04 -1.36
C LEU A 91 -14.86 34.82 -2.11
N PHE A 92 -15.14 34.95 -3.42
CA PHE A 92 -15.55 33.82 -4.25
C PHE A 92 -14.48 32.74 -4.38
N GLY A 93 -13.22 33.11 -4.61
CA GLY A 93 -12.11 32.15 -4.67
C GLY A 93 -11.96 31.36 -3.37
N LEU A 94 -12.06 32.02 -2.22
CA LEU A 94 -12.01 31.36 -0.91
C LEU A 94 -13.26 30.49 -0.66
N SER A 95 -14.45 30.98 -1.06
CA SER A 95 -15.72 30.27 -0.88
C SER A 95 -15.78 28.95 -1.64
N VAL A 96 -15.09 28.84 -2.78
CA VAL A 96 -14.97 27.59 -3.56
C VAL A 96 -13.86 26.70 -2.99
N THR A 97 -12.77 27.29 -2.52
CA THR A 97 -11.61 26.56 -1.99
C THR A 97 -11.95 25.71 -0.77
N VAL A 98 -12.61 26.30 0.22
CA VAL A 98 -12.93 25.63 1.50
C VAL A 98 -13.71 24.32 1.29
N PRO A 99 -14.85 24.28 0.58
CA PRO A 99 -15.58 23.04 0.35
C PRO A 99 -14.83 22.06 -0.55
N ALA A 100 -14.03 22.53 -1.51
CA ALA A 100 -13.23 21.65 -2.37
C ALA A 100 -12.16 20.88 -1.58
N LEU A 101 -11.40 21.58 -0.73
CA LEU A 101 -10.39 20.96 0.14
C LEU A 101 -11.02 20.05 1.20
N ALA A 102 -12.12 20.48 1.81
CA ALA A 102 -12.84 19.67 2.79
C ALA A 102 -13.33 18.35 2.17
N SER A 103 -13.91 18.42 0.97
CA SER A 103 -14.36 17.24 0.23
C SER A 103 -13.20 16.34 -0.16
N PHE A 104 -12.09 16.91 -0.65
CA PHE A 104 -10.88 16.15 -0.97
C PHE A 104 -10.35 15.37 0.25
N ALA A 105 -10.22 16.02 1.41
CA ALA A 105 -9.76 15.38 2.63
C ALA A 105 -10.69 14.25 3.08
N PHE A 106 -12.01 14.48 3.01
CA PHE A 106 -13.01 13.47 3.37
C PHE A 106 -12.92 12.23 2.45
N PHE A 107 -12.90 12.42 1.13
CA PHE A 107 -12.83 11.31 0.19
C PHE A 107 -11.49 10.58 0.26
N ARG A 108 -10.39 11.30 0.47
CA ARG A 108 -9.06 10.69 0.60
C ARG A 108 -9.00 9.74 1.80
N ASN A 109 -9.42 10.21 2.98
CA ASN A 109 -9.48 9.37 4.18
C ASN A 109 -10.37 8.14 3.98
N ARG A 110 -11.51 8.31 3.29
CA ARG A 110 -12.41 7.20 2.99
C ARG A 110 -11.80 6.16 2.05
N ILE A 111 -11.03 6.60 1.05
CA ILE A 111 -10.31 5.71 0.14
C ILE A 111 -9.24 4.95 0.91
N ASP A 112 -8.44 5.64 1.71
CA ASP A 112 -7.36 5.02 2.48
C ASP A 112 -7.91 3.99 3.48
N GLU A 113 -9.04 4.29 4.14
CA GLU A 113 -9.75 3.35 5.01
C GLU A 113 -10.23 2.09 4.25
N LEU A 114 -10.84 2.26 3.07
CA LEU A 114 -11.31 1.15 2.24
C LEU A 114 -10.15 0.27 1.73
N VAL A 115 -9.03 0.88 1.37
CA VAL A 115 -7.81 0.17 0.96
C VAL A 115 -7.28 -0.65 2.11
N ALA A 116 -7.11 -0.04 3.29
CA ALA A 116 -6.61 -0.71 4.48
C ALA A 116 -7.50 -1.88 4.91
N GLN A 117 -8.82 -1.68 5.01
CA GLN A 117 -9.77 -2.74 5.36
C GLN A 117 -9.73 -3.90 4.36
N SER A 118 -9.62 -3.59 3.07
CA SER A 118 -9.58 -4.63 2.03
C SER A 118 -8.28 -5.42 2.05
N SER A 119 -7.13 -4.78 2.27
CA SER A 119 -5.85 -5.46 2.40
C SER A 119 -5.83 -6.40 3.61
N LEU A 120 -6.30 -5.93 4.77
CA LEU A 120 -6.39 -6.74 5.99
C LEU A 120 -7.32 -7.96 5.82
N LEU A 121 -8.50 -7.76 5.23
CA LEU A 121 -9.45 -8.84 4.99
C LEU A 121 -8.90 -9.86 3.98
N ALA A 122 -8.23 -9.39 2.94
CA ALA A 122 -7.64 -10.29 1.94
C ALA A 122 -6.50 -11.11 2.56
N GLU A 123 -5.65 -10.51 3.39
CA GLU A 123 -4.58 -11.21 4.10
C GLU A 123 -5.16 -12.28 5.05
N HIS A 124 -6.22 -11.94 5.79
CA HIS A 124 -6.89 -12.91 6.68
C HIS A 124 -7.43 -14.13 5.93
N VAL A 125 -8.08 -13.92 4.78
CA VAL A 125 -8.60 -15.01 3.94
C VAL A 125 -7.47 -15.90 3.41
N PHE A 126 -6.33 -15.32 3.02
CA PHE A 126 -5.19 -16.09 2.53
C PHE A 126 -4.34 -16.71 3.64
N ALA A 127 -4.41 -16.21 4.88
CA ALA A 127 -3.77 -16.83 6.03
C ALA A 127 -4.37 -18.22 6.34
N ASP A 128 -5.68 -18.37 6.21
CA ASP A 128 -6.35 -19.68 6.31
C ASP A 128 -5.89 -20.60 5.16
N PHE A 129 -5.73 -20.05 3.96
CA PHE A 129 -5.23 -20.79 2.79
C PHE A 129 -3.76 -21.20 2.93
N LYS A 130 -2.92 -20.37 3.58
CA LYS A 130 -1.51 -20.67 3.90
C LYS A 130 -1.41 -21.91 4.78
N HIS A 131 -2.33 -22.09 5.73
CA HIS A 131 -2.37 -23.30 6.55
C HIS A 131 -2.66 -24.57 5.72
N SER A 132 -3.45 -24.44 4.66
CA SER A 132 -3.74 -25.55 3.73
C SER A 132 -2.62 -25.79 2.70
N MET A 133 -1.90 -24.75 2.26
CA MET A 133 -0.77 -24.86 1.32
C MET A 133 0.58 -25.15 1.99
N ALA A 134 0.70 -25.05 3.32
CA ALA A 134 1.90 -25.45 4.05
C ALA A 134 2.03 -26.98 4.22
N LEU A 135 1.04 -27.78 3.76
CA LEU A 135 1.04 -29.23 3.88
C LEU A 135 1.13 -30.09 2.59
N PRO A 136 1.72 -29.66 1.46
CA PRO A 136 2.18 -30.62 0.47
C PRO A 136 3.53 -31.20 0.93
N GLY A 137 3.50 -32.24 1.79
CA GLY A 137 4.64 -33.16 1.89
C GLY A 137 5.21 -33.54 3.27
N LYS A 138 4.43 -33.50 4.37
CA LYS A 138 4.91 -34.03 5.67
C LYS A 138 4.00 -35.08 6.34
N GLN A 139 3.40 -35.97 5.55
CA GLN A 139 2.69 -37.16 6.08
C GLN A 139 3.19 -38.52 5.55
N ALA A 140 4.29 -38.57 4.78
CA ALA A 140 4.87 -39.84 4.33
C ALA A 140 6.28 -40.08 4.89
N ALA A 141 6.40 -40.26 6.21
CA ALA A 141 7.46 -41.07 6.84
C ALA A 141 7.22 -41.13 8.35
N LYS A 142 6.25 -41.94 8.77
CA LYS A 142 6.31 -42.50 10.13
C LYS A 142 7.57 -43.39 10.14
N PRO A 143 8.61 -43.12 10.94
CA PRO A 143 9.78 -43.97 10.94
C PRO A 143 9.31 -45.37 11.35
N VAL A 144 9.49 -46.35 10.45
CA VAL A 144 9.27 -47.76 10.78
C VAL A 144 10.21 -48.06 11.93
N ARG A 145 9.63 -48.15 13.14
CA ARG A 145 10.34 -48.56 14.34
C ARG A 145 10.89 -49.96 14.06
N LYS A 146 12.21 -50.06 13.85
CA LYS A 146 12.88 -51.36 13.69
C LYS A 146 12.50 -52.24 14.88
N ARG A 147 12.23 -53.52 14.64
CA ARG A 147 11.83 -54.43 15.71
C ARG A 147 13.00 -54.56 16.69
N PRO A 148 12.76 -54.68 18.01
CA PRO A 148 13.81 -54.83 19.01
C PRO A 148 14.81 -55.98 18.72
N GLU A 149 14.38 -56.98 17.95
CA GLU A 149 15.20 -58.14 17.57
C GLU A 149 16.30 -57.79 16.56
N ASP A 150 16.08 -56.80 15.69
CA ASP A 150 17.08 -56.37 14.69
C ASP A 150 18.22 -55.59 15.35
N GLU A 151 17.93 -54.84 16.43
CA GLU A 151 18.95 -54.15 17.22
C GLU A 151 19.78 -55.13 18.07
N LEU A 152 19.16 -56.18 18.61
CA LEU A 152 19.87 -57.17 19.40
C LEU A 152 20.82 -58.00 18.54
N ALA A 153 20.39 -58.39 17.33
CA ALA A 153 21.23 -59.09 16.36
C ALA A 153 22.43 -58.23 15.92
N GLN A 154 22.24 -56.93 15.70
CA GLN A 154 23.33 -56.01 15.35
C GLN A 154 24.32 -55.80 16.50
N ARG A 155 23.85 -55.73 17.75
CA ARG A 155 24.72 -55.59 18.93
C ARG A 155 25.58 -56.85 19.15
N ILE A 156 25.00 -58.04 19.00
CA ILE A 156 25.74 -59.31 19.14
C ILE A 156 26.80 -59.45 18.04
N ALA A 157 26.46 -59.12 16.79
CA ALA A 157 27.41 -59.17 15.68
C ALA A 157 28.58 -58.17 15.86
N SER A 158 28.32 -56.98 16.40
CA SER A 158 29.35 -55.97 16.66
C SER A 158 30.32 -56.34 17.79
N GLN A 159 29.87 -57.11 18.80
CA GLN A 159 30.73 -57.54 19.91
C GLN A 159 31.65 -58.71 19.53
N GLN A 160 31.28 -59.55 18.57
CA GLN A 160 32.11 -60.68 18.14
C GLN A 160 33.27 -60.29 17.21
N ALA A 161 33.25 -59.09 16.62
CA ALA A 161 34.28 -58.62 15.69
C ALA A 161 35.56 -58.09 16.37
N VAL A 162 35.60 -58.00 17.70
CA VAL A 162 36.76 -57.50 18.47
C VAL A 162 37.40 -58.64 19.27
N ARG A 163 38.05 -59.59 18.58
CA ARG A 163 39.09 -60.43 19.21
C ARG A 163 40.46 -59.97 18.69
N PRO A 164 41.40 -59.56 19.56
CA PRO A 164 42.73 -59.18 19.10
C PRO A 164 43.50 -60.41 18.63
N THR A 165 44.12 -60.31 17.46
CA THR A 165 45.15 -61.25 16.99
C THR A 165 46.34 -61.23 17.95
N PRO A 166 46.88 -62.39 18.37
CA PRO A 166 47.98 -62.41 19.33
C PRO A 166 49.27 -61.84 18.70
N PRO A 167 50.10 -61.11 19.47
CA PRO A 167 51.36 -60.57 18.98
C PRO A 167 52.40 -61.68 18.79
N PRO A 168 53.30 -61.58 17.79
CA PRO A 168 54.42 -62.50 17.65
C PRO A 168 55.49 -62.17 18.71
N GLY A 169 55.59 -63.01 19.74
CA GLY A 169 56.70 -63.01 20.70
C GLY A 169 57.92 -63.73 20.11
N GLY A 170 59.07 -63.07 20.15
CA GLY A 170 60.39 -63.63 19.83
C GLY A 170 60.99 -64.49 20.96
N PRO A 171 62.33 -64.62 21.02
CA PRO A 171 63.08 -65.85 20.79
C PRO A 171 63.59 -66.52 22.07
N GLU A 172 63.90 -67.83 22.01
CA GLU A 172 64.74 -68.66 22.91
C GLU A 172 64.47 -70.14 22.50
N THR A 173 65.38 -71.08 22.29
CA THR A 173 66.81 -71.32 22.56
C THR A 173 67.34 -72.32 21.53
#